data_AF-M7SNR0-F1
#
_entry.id   AF-M7SNR0-F1
#
_cell.length_a   1.000
_cell.length_b   1.000
_cell.length_c   1.000
_cell.angle_alpha   90.00
_cell.angle_beta   90.00
_cell.angle_gamma   90.00
#
_symmetry.space_group_name_H-M   'P 1'
#
loop_
_entity.id
_entity.type
_entity.pdbx_description
1 polymer ?
#
loop_
_entity_poly.entity_id
_entity_poly.type
_entity_poly.pdbx_seq_one_letter_code
_entity_poly.pdbx_strand_id
1 'polypeptide(L)'
;MLKLFRTALFASASLGNPLLSRQARDFGVLTVNCAGAESACNNACYYINCQAGNDPDANKIVYTGPVSSDNDQNRRESGCRANIPQDPNPSSVSVCHAYPYSMKWIPAANQGEAEDSWDCDEWPPASHQQPPFSSKAYANSLRCMPEAENRGMGAQLGNYYTGNGNFPNRPAGAMARDDFMRVGFDLSQADTTKTQFCNTNPQPNCGSDGFQFGLTAKPNSLGKISAPIDPAGTDNHYALQNTVYADLYECSVKFTRDGDRDFRNAVLTDWKNQDIASPDCDVQGPTGQCNLVGLPKDLAVIKTGDLGSVIGFEYAPGEQNQNVNFFSWDTNTEGAGKGPGTNDGNSAPYCKVGSVSGTTQDVECYFPCFENADGQ
;
A
#
# COMPACT_ATOMS: atom_id res chain seq x y z
N MET A 1 -77.62 36.87 10.80
CA MET A 1 -76.60 36.27 9.90
C MET A 1 -75.23 36.60 10.46
N LEU A 2 -74.63 35.61 11.13
CA LEU A 2 -73.38 35.71 11.89
C LEU A 2 -72.20 35.40 10.96
N LYS A 3 -71.21 36.30 10.85
CA LYS A 3 -69.93 36.04 10.17
C LYS A 3 -68.90 35.54 11.19
N LEU A 4 -68.43 34.30 11.01
CA LEU A 4 -67.32 33.72 11.75
C LEU A 4 -65.99 34.37 11.31
N PHE A 5 -65.23 34.92 12.26
CA PHE A 5 -63.80 35.21 12.10
C PHE A 5 -62.99 33.97 12.52
N ARG A 6 -62.18 33.44 11.61
CA ARG A 6 -61.13 32.45 11.92
C ARG A 6 -59.82 33.20 12.17
N THR A 7 -59.42 33.27 13.43
CA THR A 7 -58.06 33.68 13.83
C THR A 7 -57.15 32.46 13.71
N ALA A 8 -56.20 32.48 12.78
CA ALA A 8 -55.15 31.48 12.69
C ALA A 8 -54.09 31.78 13.76
N LEU A 9 -53.93 30.88 14.74
CA LEU A 9 -52.74 30.85 15.59
C LEU A 9 -51.58 30.35 14.74
N PHE A 10 -50.64 31.24 14.42
CA PHE A 10 -49.30 30.83 13.99
C PHE A 10 -48.55 30.37 15.24
N ALA A 11 -48.41 29.06 15.41
CA ALA A 11 -47.41 28.49 16.30
C ALA A 11 -46.03 28.75 15.67
N SER A 12 -45.30 29.72 16.20
CA SER A 12 -43.88 29.90 15.92
C SER A 12 -43.14 28.67 16.46
N ALA A 13 -42.80 27.73 15.56
CA ALA A 13 -41.80 26.72 15.85
C ALA A 13 -40.51 27.47 16.24
N SER A 14 -40.02 27.24 17.46
CA SER A 14 -38.74 27.79 17.89
C SER A 14 -37.67 27.26 16.93
N LEU A 15 -37.17 28.14 16.08
CA LEU A 15 -35.91 27.97 15.38
C LEU A 15 -34.85 27.70 16.44
N GLY A 16 -34.44 26.44 16.59
CA GLY A 16 -33.29 26.08 17.41
C GLY A 16 -32.09 26.89 16.92
N ASN A 17 -31.47 27.63 17.84
CA ASN A 17 -30.26 28.40 17.58
C ASN A 17 -29.18 27.51 16.94
N PRO A 18 -28.66 27.83 15.74
CA PRO A 18 -27.54 27.11 15.13
C PRO A 18 -26.17 27.55 15.70
N LEU A 19 -26.09 27.99 16.96
CA LEU A 19 -24.99 28.83 17.48
C LEU A 19 -24.30 28.34 18.76
N LEU A 20 -24.14 27.02 18.93
CA LEU A 20 -23.09 26.49 19.80
C LEU A 20 -22.41 25.34 19.06
N SER A 21 -21.36 25.64 18.28
CA SER A 21 -20.43 24.60 17.83
C SER A 21 -19.85 23.95 19.07
N ARG A 22 -20.07 22.63 19.22
CA ARG A 22 -19.43 21.83 20.27
C ARG A 22 -17.93 22.11 20.24
N GLN A 23 -17.34 22.52 21.36
CA GLN A 23 -15.90 22.72 21.46
C GLN A 23 -15.20 21.36 21.39
N ALA A 24 -14.18 21.25 20.53
CA ALA A 24 -13.28 20.11 20.47
C ALA A 24 -12.70 19.81 21.86
N ARG A 25 -12.72 18.55 22.27
CA ARG A 25 -12.17 18.11 23.55
C ARG A 25 -10.87 17.34 23.34
N ASP A 26 -9.87 17.66 24.16
CA ASP A 26 -8.65 16.86 24.30
C ASP A 26 -8.94 15.61 25.12
N PHE A 27 -8.70 14.43 24.54
CA PHE A 27 -8.84 13.15 25.20
C PHE A 27 -7.54 12.66 25.86
N GLY A 28 -6.45 13.42 25.74
CA GLY A 28 -5.16 13.12 26.31
C GLY A 28 -4.31 12.27 25.38
N VAL A 29 -3.50 11.40 25.98
CA VAL A 29 -2.56 10.54 25.25
C VAL A 29 -3.05 9.10 25.28
N LEU A 30 -3.10 8.45 24.12
CA LEU A 30 -3.17 7.00 24.00
C LEU A 30 -1.74 6.47 23.85
N THR A 31 -1.26 5.71 24.84
CA THR A 31 -0.04 4.91 24.67
C THR A 31 -0.42 3.57 24.07
N VAL A 32 -0.06 3.35 22.80
CA VAL A 32 -0.31 2.11 22.06
C VAL A 32 0.71 1.07 22.50
N ASN A 33 0.24 -0.12 22.87
CA ASN A 33 1.10 -1.28 23.05
C ASN A 33 1.49 -1.83 21.69
N CYS A 34 2.79 -1.83 21.38
CA CYS A 34 3.30 -2.26 20.08
C CYS A 34 3.59 -3.75 19.97
N ALA A 35 3.47 -4.52 21.06
CA ALA A 35 3.62 -5.98 20.99
C ALA A 35 2.50 -6.61 20.14
N GLY A 36 2.89 -7.29 19.06
CA GLY A 36 1.97 -7.85 18.05
C GLY A 36 1.35 -6.81 17.11
N ALA A 37 1.81 -5.56 17.14
CA ALA A 37 1.43 -4.47 16.24
C ALA A 37 2.68 -3.67 15.81
N GLU A 38 3.83 -4.32 15.76
CA GLU A 38 5.14 -3.69 15.59
C GLU A 38 5.22 -2.90 14.29
N SER A 39 4.77 -3.46 13.16
CA SER A 39 4.83 -2.80 11.86
C SER A 39 3.93 -1.57 11.78
N ALA A 40 2.75 -1.63 12.42
CA ALA A 40 1.81 -0.50 12.47
C ALA A 40 2.37 0.64 13.34
N CYS A 41 2.92 0.30 14.52
CA CYS A 41 3.65 1.27 15.32
C CYS A 41 4.83 1.87 14.55
N ASN A 42 5.62 1.05 13.86
CA ASN A 42 6.76 1.49 13.08
C ASN A 42 6.37 2.47 11.96
N ASN A 43 5.29 2.20 11.23
CA ASN A 43 4.74 3.11 10.21
C ASN A 43 4.30 4.46 10.82
N ALA A 44 3.58 4.42 11.95
CA ALA A 44 3.18 5.63 12.66
C ALA A 44 4.38 6.46 13.15
N CYS A 45 5.40 5.79 13.71
CA CYS A 45 6.63 6.43 14.13
C CYS A 45 7.44 6.99 12.95
N TYR A 46 7.43 6.32 11.79
CA TYR A 46 8.04 6.87 10.57
C TYR A 46 7.37 8.19 10.20
N TYR A 47 6.04 8.24 10.18
CA TYR A 47 5.36 9.50 9.92
C TYR A 47 5.75 10.57 10.94
N ILE A 48 5.65 10.25 12.23
CA ILE A 48 5.83 11.22 13.33
C ILE A 48 7.26 11.74 13.40
N ASN A 49 8.26 10.87 13.24
CA ASN A 49 9.66 11.23 13.45
C ASN A 49 10.38 11.62 12.15
N CYS A 50 9.90 11.15 11.00
CA CYS A 50 10.57 11.33 9.71
C CYS A 50 9.74 12.18 8.75
N GLN A 51 8.55 11.72 8.35
CA GLN A 51 7.74 12.41 7.32
C GLN A 51 7.27 13.80 7.76
N ALA A 52 6.76 13.86 8.99
CA ALA A 52 6.23 15.06 9.64
C ALA A 52 7.05 15.41 10.90
N GLY A 53 8.35 15.07 10.94
CA GLY A 53 9.21 15.27 12.12
C GLY A 53 9.35 16.72 12.61
N ASN A 54 9.01 17.69 11.76
CA ASN A 54 9.00 19.11 12.12
C ASN A 54 7.60 19.64 12.51
N ASP A 55 6.56 18.81 12.43
CA ASP A 55 5.20 19.17 12.83
C ASP A 55 5.01 18.86 14.33
N PRO A 56 4.80 19.87 15.20
CA PRO A 56 4.57 19.66 16.63
C PRO A 56 3.29 18.86 16.95
N ASP A 57 2.40 18.71 15.98
CA ASP A 57 1.16 17.95 16.06
C ASP A 57 1.20 16.67 15.20
N ALA A 58 2.37 16.19 14.75
CA ALA A 58 2.49 14.96 13.95
C ALA A 58 1.89 13.72 14.65
N ASN A 59 1.91 13.68 15.98
CA ASN A 59 1.34 12.59 16.78
C ASN A 59 -0.11 12.83 17.21
N LYS A 60 -0.75 13.90 16.74
CA LYS A 60 -2.12 14.27 17.11
C LYS A 60 -3.11 13.69 16.11
N ILE A 61 -4.16 13.06 16.63
CA ILE A 61 -5.29 12.56 15.85
C ILE A 61 -6.51 13.38 16.21
N VAL A 62 -6.94 14.25 15.29
CA VAL A 62 -8.28 14.86 15.30
C VAL A 62 -9.29 13.87 14.71
N TYR A 63 -10.28 13.44 15.48
CA TYR A 63 -11.21 12.38 15.12
C TYR A 63 -12.26 12.85 14.10
N THR A 64 -12.50 12.05 13.07
CA THR A 64 -13.54 12.27 12.05
C THR A 64 -14.96 12.00 12.58
N GLY A 65 -15.07 11.24 13.67
CA GLY A 65 -16.34 10.71 14.15
C GLY A 65 -16.62 9.29 13.65
N PRO A 66 -17.76 8.69 14.02
CA PRO A 66 -18.09 7.29 13.70
C PRO A 66 -18.58 7.07 12.26
N VAL A 67 -18.44 8.08 11.38
CA VAL A 67 -19.00 8.05 10.03
C VAL A 67 -18.06 7.30 9.08
N SER A 68 -18.51 6.15 8.56
CA SER A 68 -17.68 5.29 7.70
C SER A 68 -17.26 5.97 6.39
N SER A 69 -18.10 6.84 5.81
CA SER A 69 -17.79 7.52 4.55
C SER A 69 -16.56 8.42 4.63
N ASP A 70 -16.31 9.05 5.78
CA ASP A 70 -15.14 9.90 6.00
C ASP A 70 -13.87 9.03 6.05
N ASN A 71 -13.94 7.90 6.74
CA ASN A 71 -12.82 6.96 6.82
C ASN A 71 -12.51 6.37 5.43
N ASP A 72 -13.54 6.04 4.63
CA ASP A 72 -13.35 5.55 3.27
C ASP A 72 -12.78 6.62 2.34
N GLN A 73 -13.20 7.88 2.50
CA GLN A 73 -12.59 9.00 1.77
C GLN A 73 -11.13 9.17 2.15
N ASN A 74 -10.82 9.15 3.44
CA ASN A 74 -9.47 9.30 3.95
C ASN A 74 -8.54 8.20 3.46
N ARG A 75 -9.00 6.94 3.36
CA ARG A 75 -8.24 5.84 2.77
C ARG A 75 -7.93 6.04 1.29
N ARG A 76 -8.80 6.73 0.55
CA ARG A 76 -8.54 7.11 -0.85
C ARG A 76 -7.58 8.29 -0.94
N GLU A 77 -7.72 9.27 -0.06
CA GLU A 77 -6.83 10.44 -0.04
C GLU A 77 -5.42 10.13 0.47
N SER A 78 -5.26 9.10 1.31
CA SER A 78 -3.95 8.60 1.72
C SER A 78 -3.26 7.79 0.62
N GLY A 79 -4.03 7.20 -0.30
CA GLY A 79 -3.57 6.24 -1.30
C GLY A 79 -3.63 4.78 -0.85
N CYS A 80 -4.10 4.50 0.36
CA CYS A 80 -4.17 3.15 0.91
C CYS A 80 -5.27 2.29 0.24
N ARG A 81 -6.28 2.95 -0.34
CA ARG A 81 -7.28 2.33 -1.21
C ARG A 81 -7.37 3.03 -2.56
N ALA A 82 -7.57 2.24 -3.61
CA ALA A 82 -7.80 2.74 -4.96
C ALA A 82 -8.86 1.88 -5.67
N ASN A 83 -9.54 2.45 -6.66
CA ASN A 83 -10.36 1.65 -7.55
C ASN A 83 -9.47 0.79 -8.45
N ILE A 84 -9.84 -0.47 -8.61
CA ILE A 84 -9.29 -1.34 -9.65
C ILE A 84 -10.42 -1.53 -10.68
N PRO A 85 -10.47 -0.74 -11.78
CA PRO A 85 -11.54 -0.76 -12.79
C PRO A 85 -11.84 -2.14 -13.37
N GLN A 86 -10.86 -3.02 -13.24
CA GLN A 86 -10.81 -4.39 -13.69
C GLN A 86 -11.62 -5.37 -12.83
N ASP A 87 -12.12 -4.96 -11.66
CA ASP A 87 -13.06 -5.70 -10.81
C ASP A 87 -14.51 -5.55 -11.34
N PRO A 88 -15.23 -6.65 -11.65
CA PRO A 88 -16.62 -6.60 -12.10
C PRO A 88 -17.58 -5.96 -11.08
N ASN A 89 -17.18 -5.85 -9.81
CA ASN A 89 -17.88 -5.14 -8.75
C ASN A 89 -16.99 -4.02 -8.20
N PRO A 90 -16.76 -2.92 -8.94
CA PRO A 90 -15.71 -1.94 -8.65
C PRO A 90 -15.80 -1.45 -7.20
N SER A 91 -14.96 -2.05 -6.36
CA SER A 91 -14.79 -1.70 -4.96
C SER A 91 -13.37 -1.19 -4.78
N SER A 92 -13.20 -0.20 -3.90
CA SER A 92 -11.87 0.28 -3.60
C SER A 92 -11.13 -0.79 -2.80
N VAL A 93 -10.11 -1.42 -3.38
CA VAL A 93 -9.31 -2.44 -2.68
C VAL A 93 -8.07 -1.80 -2.07
N SER A 94 -7.41 -2.54 -1.18
CA SER A 94 -6.12 -2.14 -0.62
C SER A 94 -5.07 -2.04 -1.72
N VAL A 95 -4.24 -1.00 -1.69
CA VAL A 95 -3.10 -0.89 -2.60
C VAL A 95 -2.14 -2.09 -2.45
N CYS A 96 -2.09 -2.70 -1.26
CA CYS A 96 -1.26 -3.89 -1.02
C CYS A 96 -1.75 -5.13 -1.76
N HIS A 97 -2.99 -5.14 -2.25
CA HIS A 97 -3.56 -6.21 -3.06
C HIS A 97 -3.39 -5.99 -4.57
N ALA A 98 -2.90 -4.82 -5.00
CA ALA A 98 -2.72 -4.48 -6.41
C ALA A 98 -1.49 -5.16 -7.02
N TYR A 99 -1.53 -6.48 -7.17
CA TYR A 99 -0.44 -7.27 -7.74
C TYR A 99 -0.37 -7.16 -9.28
N PRO A 100 0.81 -7.22 -9.92
CA PRO A 100 2.14 -7.35 -9.31
C PRO A 100 2.74 -6.04 -8.81
N TYR A 101 2.08 -4.90 -9.04
CA TYR A 101 2.57 -3.58 -8.63
C TYR A 101 2.97 -3.49 -7.15
N SER A 102 2.13 -3.98 -6.25
CA SER A 102 2.36 -3.89 -4.80
C SER A 102 3.37 -4.88 -4.22
N MET A 103 3.86 -5.83 -5.03
CA MET A 103 4.80 -6.88 -4.60
C MET A 103 6.04 -6.31 -3.91
N LYS A 104 6.46 -5.13 -4.35
CA LYS A 104 7.64 -4.47 -3.83
C LYS A 104 7.54 -4.11 -2.34
N TRP A 105 6.33 -3.86 -1.85
CA TRP A 105 6.10 -3.44 -0.46
C TRP A 105 5.87 -4.63 0.48
N ILE A 106 5.93 -5.86 -0.03
CA ILE A 106 5.74 -7.09 0.72
C ILE A 106 7.05 -7.90 0.66
N PRO A 107 7.55 -8.42 1.80
CA PRO A 107 8.73 -9.29 1.80
C PRO A 107 8.52 -10.47 0.85
N ALA A 108 9.53 -10.78 0.04
CA ALA A 108 9.45 -11.82 -1.00
C ALA A 108 8.91 -13.17 -0.48
N ALA A 109 9.31 -13.56 0.74
CA ALA A 109 8.87 -14.80 1.38
C ALA A 109 7.36 -14.84 1.70
N ASN A 110 6.66 -13.71 1.68
CA ASN A 110 5.24 -13.58 2.03
C ASN A 110 4.38 -13.11 0.86
N GLN A 111 4.94 -12.91 -0.33
CA GLN A 111 4.18 -12.37 -1.47
C GLN A 111 3.02 -13.29 -1.90
N GLY A 112 3.15 -14.61 -1.73
CA GLY A 112 2.07 -15.57 -2.02
C GLY A 112 0.90 -15.55 -1.02
N GLU A 113 1.02 -14.81 0.09
CA GLU A 113 -0.03 -14.70 1.13
C GLU A 113 -0.71 -13.32 1.11
N ALA A 114 -0.34 -12.47 0.17
CA ALA A 114 -0.65 -11.04 0.22
C ALA A 114 -2.14 -10.70 0.06
N GLU A 115 -2.85 -11.43 -0.81
CA GLU A 115 -4.28 -11.22 -1.02
C GLU A 115 -5.11 -11.58 0.23
N ASP A 116 -4.72 -12.65 0.93
CA ASP A 116 -5.50 -13.20 2.04
C ASP A 116 -5.18 -12.57 3.40
N SER A 117 -3.96 -12.06 3.57
CA SER A 117 -3.43 -11.79 4.91
C SER A 117 -2.64 -10.50 5.07
N TRP A 118 -2.52 -9.68 4.02
CA TRP A 118 -1.85 -8.39 4.08
C TRP A 118 -2.85 -7.25 3.92
N ASP A 119 -2.61 -6.14 4.59
CA ASP A 119 -3.39 -4.91 4.42
C ASP A 119 -2.46 -3.71 4.34
N CYS A 120 -3.00 -2.61 3.85
CA CYS A 120 -2.33 -1.33 3.86
C CYS A 120 -2.63 -0.66 5.21
N ASP A 121 -1.58 -0.36 5.96
CA ASP A 121 -1.64 0.58 7.07
C ASP A 121 -1.32 1.98 6.57
N GLU A 122 -1.95 2.98 7.20
CA GLU A 122 -1.80 4.38 6.84
C GLU A 122 -1.66 5.24 8.09
N TRP A 123 -0.70 6.17 8.05
CA TRP A 123 -0.56 7.20 9.07
C TRP A 123 -0.47 8.61 8.48
N PRO A 124 -1.26 9.60 8.95
CA PRO A 124 -2.32 9.48 9.96
C PRO A 124 -3.44 8.51 9.54
N PRO A 125 -4.13 7.86 10.50
CA PRO A 125 -5.10 6.81 10.18
C PRO A 125 -6.36 7.37 9.53
N ALA A 126 -7.16 6.52 8.86
CA ALA A 126 -8.45 6.87 8.27
C ALA A 126 -9.38 7.67 9.20
N SER A 127 -9.28 7.42 10.51
CA SER A 127 -10.08 8.07 11.55
C SER A 127 -9.61 9.48 11.92
N HIS A 128 -8.49 9.94 11.36
CA HIS A 128 -7.99 11.30 11.47
C HIS A 128 -8.64 12.21 10.42
N GLN A 129 -9.00 13.45 10.77
CA GLN A 129 -9.39 14.45 9.80
C GLN A 129 -8.20 14.87 8.95
N GLN A 130 -8.27 14.65 7.65
CA GLN A 130 -7.17 14.92 6.73
C GLN A 130 -7.65 15.84 5.60
N PRO A 131 -6.81 16.77 5.11
CA PRO A 131 -7.13 17.48 3.88
C PRO A 131 -7.07 16.52 2.68
N PRO A 132 -7.71 16.88 1.55
CA PRO A 132 -7.55 16.17 0.29
C PRO A 132 -6.06 16.06 -0.10
N PHE A 133 -5.70 15.01 -0.85
CA PHE A 133 -4.32 14.75 -1.27
C PHE A 133 -3.58 16.00 -1.76
N SER A 134 -4.21 16.75 -2.69
CA SER A 134 -3.65 17.98 -3.28
C SER A 134 -3.33 19.12 -2.30
N SER A 135 -3.78 19.03 -1.05
CA SER A 135 -3.63 20.07 -0.02
C SER A 135 -2.93 19.57 1.24
N LYS A 136 -2.37 18.35 1.23
CA LYS A 136 -1.61 17.81 2.35
C LYS A 136 -0.26 18.50 2.45
N ALA A 137 0.11 18.92 3.66
CA ALA A 137 1.46 19.41 3.95
C ALA A 137 2.50 18.29 3.92
N TYR A 138 2.08 17.07 4.30
CA TYR A 138 2.89 15.86 4.34
C TYR A 138 2.09 14.70 3.74
N ALA A 139 2.71 13.89 2.89
CA ALA A 139 2.12 12.63 2.44
C ALA A 139 1.83 11.70 3.63
N ASN A 140 0.80 10.87 3.52
CA ASN A 140 0.59 9.79 4.47
C ASN A 140 1.75 8.78 4.36
N SER A 141 2.13 8.21 5.49
CA SER A 141 3.03 7.07 5.58
C SER A 141 2.23 5.80 5.35
N LEU A 142 2.53 5.07 4.27
CA LEU A 142 1.85 3.83 3.89
C LEU A 142 2.77 2.62 4.01
N ARG A 143 2.25 1.50 4.53
CA ARG A 143 3.01 0.25 4.64
C ARG A 143 2.10 -0.95 4.43
N CYS A 144 2.56 -1.92 3.64
CA CYS A 144 1.92 -3.23 3.59
C CYS A 144 2.42 -4.06 4.77
N MET A 145 1.48 -4.66 5.51
CA MET A 145 1.80 -5.50 6.67
C MET A 145 0.75 -6.59 6.87
N PRO A 146 1.04 -7.63 7.66
CA PRO A 146 0.04 -8.62 8.02
C PRO A 146 -1.19 -7.98 8.68
N GLU A 147 -2.39 -8.44 8.30
CA GLU A 147 -3.66 -7.94 8.83
C GLU A 147 -3.71 -7.97 10.36
N ALA A 148 -3.10 -8.99 10.97
CA ALA A 148 -3.08 -9.14 12.43
C ALA A 148 -2.37 -7.95 13.10
N GLU A 149 -1.25 -7.49 12.56
CA GLU A 149 -0.50 -6.35 13.09
C GLU A 149 -1.30 -5.04 12.89
N ASN A 150 -1.86 -4.83 11.70
CA ASN A 150 -2.66 -3.64 11.37
C ASN A 150 -3.93 -3.55 12.25
N ARG A 151 -4.68 -4.66 12.35
CA ARG A 151 -5.89 -4.76 13.19
C ARG A 151 -5.57 -4.61 14.68
N GLY A 152 -4.38 -5.03 15.12
CA GLY A 152 -3.92 -4.86 16.49
C GLY A 152 -3.88 -3.39 16.92
N MET A 153 -3.31 -2.51 16.09
CA MET A 153 -3.32 -1.07 16.34
C MET A 153 -4.72 -0.47 16.14
N GLY A 154 -5.42 -0.87 15.08
CA GLY A 154 -6.79 -0.41 14.79
C GLY A 154 -7.77 -0.68 15.94
N ALA A 155 -7.66 -1.84 16.60
CA ALA A 155 -8.48 -2.19 17.76
C ALA A 155 -8.18 -1.30 18.97
N GLN A 156 -6.91 -0.98 19.24
CA GLN A 156 -6.52 -0.07 20.33
C GLN A 156 -7.06 1.35 20.10
N LEU A 157 -6.95 1.87 18.87
CA LEU A 157 -7.53 3.15 18.47
C LEU A 157 -9.06 3.14 18.63
N GLY A 158 -9.74 2.11 18.11
CA GLY A 158 -11.19 1.96 18.22
C GLY A 158 -11.70 1.89 19.66
N ASN A 159 -11.00 1.14 20.51
CA ASN A 159 -11.27 1.07 21.95
C ASN A 159 -11.09 2.43 22.64
N TYR A 160 -10.05 3.19 22.26
CA TYR A 160 -9.85 4.54 22.79
C TYR A 160 -10.93 5.51 22.31
N TYR A 161 -11.37 5.44 21.05
CA TYR A 161 -12.46 6.29 20.55
C TYR A 161 -13.77 6.03 21.28
N THR A 162 -14.11 4.75 21.51
CA THR A 162 -15.35 4.34 22.17
C THR A 162 -15.30 4.45 23.69
N GLY A 163 -14.11 4.52 24.28
CA GLY A 163 -13.91 4.47 25.73
C GLY A 163 -14.01 3.07 26.31
N ASN A 164 -13.88 2.05 25.46
CA ASN A 164 -13.88 0.65 25.85
C ASN A 164 -12.47 0.23 26.28
N GLY A 165 -12.10 0.52 27.52
CA GLY A 165 -10.80 0.15 28.07
C GLY A 165 -10.44 0.97 29.30
N ASN A 166 -9.34 0.61 29.95
CA ASN A 166 -8.80 1.38 31.06
C ASN A 166 -7.73 2.35 30.54
N PHE A 167 -8.12 3.61 30.32
CA PHE A 167 -7.23 4.65 29.81
C PHE A 167 -7.04 5.73 30.89
N PRO A 168 -5.90 5.73 31.60
CA PRO A 168 -5.62 6.73 32.63
C PRO A 168 -5.74 8.15 32.09
N ASN A 169 -6.39 9.04 32.84
CA ASN A 169 -6.57 10.46 32.52
C ASN A 169 -7.36 10.75 31.23
N ARG A 170 -7.90 9.74 30.55
CA ARG A 170 -8.82 9.91 29.42
C ARG A 170 -10.17 10.43 29.95
N PRO A 171 -10.72 11.51 29.40
CA PRO A 171 -12.12 11.86 29.52
C PRO A 171 -13.11 10.69 29.46
N ALA A 172 -14.19 10.78 30.25
CA ALA A 172 -15.30 9.85 30.14
C ALA A 172 -16.11 10.07 28.83
N GLY A 173 -16.69 8.97 28.33
CA GLY A 173 -17.53 8.95 27.13
C GLY A 173 -16.78 8.60 25.85
N ALA A 174 -17.52 8.41 24.76
CA ALA A 174 -16.96 8.25 23.42
C ALA A 174 -16.46 9.60 22.88
N MET A 175 -15.41 9.57 22.07
CA MET A 175 -15.01 10.70 21.25
C MET A 175 -16.08 10.97 20.20
N ALA A 176 -16.35 12.25 19.94
CA ALA A 176 -17.13 12.68 18.80
C ALA A 176 -16.25 13.48 17.84
N ARG A 177 -16.81 13.83 16.67
CA ARG A 177 -16.10 14.60 15.66
C ARG A 177 -15.42 15.84 16.28
N ASP A 178 -14.22 16.13 15.79
CA ASP A 178 -13.36 17.25 16.19
C ASP A 178 -12.68 17.07 17.56
N ASP A 179 -13.05 16.06 18.36
CA ASP A 179 -12.22 15.67 19.50
C ASP A 179 -10.86 15.20 19.01
N PHE A 180 -9.85 15.33 19.87
CA PHE A 180 -8.52 14.90 19.50
C PHE A 180 -7.83 14.18 20.64
N MET A 181 -6.84 13.38 20.27
CA MET A 181 -5.91 12.74 21.19
C MET A 181 -4.50 12.84 20.61
N ARG A 182 -3.50 12.57 21.43
CA ARG A 182 -2.14 12.30 20.96
C ARG A 182 -1.81 10.83 21.12
N VAL A 183 -0.88 10.32 20.32
CA VAL A 183 -0.39 8.96 20.47
C VAL A 183 1.04 8.92 21.02
N GLY A 184 1.29 7.92 21.85
CA GLY A 184 2.61 7.46 22.25
C GLY A 184 2.73 5.96 22.02
N PHE A 185 3.95 5.42 22.12
CA PHE A 185 4.23 4.02 21.78
C PHE A 185 4.96 3.34 22.93
N ASP A 186 4.43 2.22 23.41
CA ASP A 186 5.07 1.33 24.36
C ASP A 186 5.73 0.17 23.62
N LEU A 187 7.06 0.19 23.62
CA LEU A 187 7.92 -0.83 23.00
C LEU A 187 8.41 -1.88 23.99
N SER A 188 8.01 -1.82 25.26
CA SER A 188 8.61 -2.63 26.34
C SER A 188 8.45 -4.14 26.14
N GLN A 189 7.47 -4.58 25.35
CA GLN A 189 7.20 -5.98 25.01
C GLN A 189 7.22 -6.23 23.48
N ALA A 190 7.59 -5.23 22.69
CA ALA A 190 7.61 -5.31 21.23
C ALA A 190 8.89 -5.96 20.72
N ASP A 191 8.81 -6.60 19.54
CA ASP A 191 10.01 -6.94 18.78
C ASP A 191 10.67 -5.66 18.23
N THR A 192 11.63 -5.13 18.98
CA THR A 192 12.31 -3.87 18.64
C THR A 192 13.09 -3.91 17.32
N THR A 193 13.34 -5.10 16.74
CA THR A 193 13.96 -5.22 15.42
C THR A 193 13.03 -4.76 14.29
N LYS A 194 11.71 -4.71 14.56
CA LYS A 194 10.67 -4.26 13.63
C LYS A 194 10.22 -2.81 13.84
N THR A 195 10.67 -2.15 14.92
CA THR A 195 10.20 -0.81 15.33
C THR A 195 11.29 0.25 15.25
N GLN A 196 12.18 0.17 14.26
CA GLN A 196 13.36 1.03 14.14
C GLN A 196 13.05 2.53 14.15
N PHE A 197 11.91 2.96 13.59
CA PHE A 197 11.54 4.38 13.54
C PHE A 197 10.95 4.89 14.86
N CYS A 198 10.56 3.99 15.77
CA CYS A 198 10.06 4.35 17.10
C CYS A 198 11.16 4.60 18.12
N ASN A 199 12.40 4.16 17.85
CA ASN A 199 13.52 4.41 18.74
C ASN A 199 14.10 5.81 18.48
N THR A 200 13.84 6.74 19.40
CA THR A 200 14.17 8.18 19.25
C THR A 200 15.49 8.59 19.90
N ASN A 201 16.23 7.67 20.51
CA ASN A 201 17.54 7.95 21.09
C ASN A 201 18.61 6.92 20.67
N PRO A 202 19.52 7.26 19.73
CA PRO A 202 19.58 8.52 18.97
C PRO A 202 18.36 8.70 18.05
N GLN A 203 18.18 9.91 17.48
CA GLN A 203 17.15 10.17 16.47
C GLN A 203 17.15 9.07 15.39
N PRO A 204 15.98 8.57 14.97
CA PRO A 204 15.92 7.43 14.07
C PRO A 204 16.56 7.78 12.73
N ASN A 205 17.22 6.80 12.11
CA ASN A 205 17.64 6.94 10.73
C ASN A 205 16.40 6.92 9.84
N CYS A 206 16.02 8.08 9.30
CA CYS A 206 14.87 8.22 8.42
C CYS A 206 15.09 7.70 6.99
N GLY A 207 16.20 7.03 6.71
CA GLY A 207 16.41 6.31 5.45
C GLY A 207 15.30 5.29 5.18
N SER A 208 15.10 4.96 3.91
CA SER A 208 14.14 3.92 3.53
C SER A 208 14.52 2.57 4.10
N ASP A 209 13.52 1.82 4.56
CA ASP A 209 13.65 0.41 4.91
C ASP A 209 13.20 -0.53 3.79
N GLY A 210 12.89 0.02 2.62
CA GLY A 210 12.43 -0.71 1.44
C GLY A 210 10.94 -1.07 1.44
N PHE A 211 10.20 -0.78 2.52
CA PHE A 211 8.78 -1.12 2.65
C PHE A 211 7.89 0.08 2.96
N GLN A 212 8.47 1.19 3.39
CA GLN A 212 7.76 2.46 3.57
C GLN A 212 7.52 3.16 2.24
N PHE A 213 6.26 3.42 1.90
CA PHE A 213 5.88 4.10 0.67
C PHE A 213 4.83 5.19 0.92
N GLY A 214 4.51 5.96 -0.11
CA GLY A 214 3.44 6.94 -0.08
C GLY A 214 3.00 7.36 -1.48
N LEU A 215 1.80 7.93 -1.56
CA LEU A 215 1.21 8.42 -2.79
C LEU A 215 1.93 9.70 -3.27
N THR A 216 2.37 9.72 -4.53
CA THR A 216 3.07 10.87 -5.16
C THR A 216 2.18 11.64 -6.13
N ALA A 217 1.20 10.97 -6.76
CA ALA A 217 0.17 11.60 -7.56
C ALA A 217 -1.17 10.88 -7.43
N LYS A 218 -2.26 11.67 -7.47
CA LYS A 218 -3.65 11.19 -7.45
C LYS A 218 -4.48 11.92 -8.51
N PRO A 219 -4.34 11.60 -9.79
CA PRO A 219 -5.09 12.25 -10.86
C PRO A 219 -6.60 12.00 -10.76
N ASN A 220 -6.99 10.80 -10.30
CA ASN A 220 -8.38 10.43 -10.08
C ASN A 220 -8.82 10.69 -8.63
N SER A 221 -9.93 11.42 -8.44
CA SER A 221 -10.48 11.72 -7.11
C SER A 221 -10.82 10.49 -6.26
N LEU A 222 -11.19 9.37 -6.90
CA LEU A 222 -11.48 8.11 -6.23
C LEU A 222 -10.23 7.23 -6.05
N GLY A 223 -9.10 7.65 -6.61
CA GLY A 223 -7.92 6.81 -6.78
C GLY A 223 -8.16 5.72 -7.82
N LYS A 224 -7.12 5.34 -8.56
CA LYS A 224 -7.19 4.27 -9.54
C LYS A 224 -5.85 3.58 -9.66
N ILE A 225 -5.84 2.26 -9.76
CA ILE A 225 -4.65 1.49 -10.15
C ILE A 225 -5.12 0.52 -11.22
N SER A 226 -4.69 0.74 -12.46
CA SER A 226 -4.95 -0.19 -13.55
C SER A 226 -3.90 -1.29 -13.54
N ALA A 227 -4.18 -2.31 -14.32
CA ALA A 227 -3.25 -3.40 -14.57
C ALA A 227 -3.37 -3.77 -16.07
N PRO A 228 -2.35 -3.51 -16.91
CA PRO A 228 -1.12 -2.81 -16.54
C PRO A 228 -1.38 -1.37 -16.07
N ILE A 229 -0.46 -0.83 -15.27
CA ILE A 229 -0.55 0.56 -14.80
C ILE A 229 -0.49 1.52 -15.98
N ASP A 230 -1.30 2.56 -15.92
CA ASP A 230 -1.31 3.67 -16.86
C ASP A 230 -0.65 4.90 -16.23
N PRO A 231 0.70 4.97 -16.19
CA PRO A 231 1.42 6.04 -15.50
C PRO A 231 1.29 7.40 -16.19
N ALA A 232 0.86 7.44 -17.45
CA ALA A 232 0.63 8.70 -18.17
C ALA A 232 -0.83 9.19 -18.06
N GLY A 233 -1.73 8.37 -17.51
CA GLY A 233 -3.16 8.63 -17.51
C GLY A 233 -3.72 8.97 -16.13
N THR A 234 -4.66 8.14 -15.68
CA THR A 234 -5.51 8.45 -14.51
C THR A 234 -5.15 7.67 -13.26
N ASP A 235 -4.12 6.85 -13.34
CA ASP A 235 -3.73 5.99 -12.23
C ASP A 235 -2.99 6.78 -11.15
N ASN A 236 -3.01 6.23 -9.94
CA ASN A 236 -2.28 6.71 -8.80
C ASN A 236 -0.80 6.34 -8.95
N HIS A 237 0.05 7.22 -8.45
CA HIS A 237 1.50 7.03 -8.46
C HIS A 237 2.00 6.88 -7.03
N TYR A 238 2.99 6.03 -6.81
CA TYR A 238 3.49 5.70 -5.48
C TYR A 238 5.00 5.58 -5.51
N ALA A 239 5.67 6.10 -4.48
CA ALA A 239 7.11 5.97 -4.35
C ALA A 239 7.52 5.44 -2.98
N LEU A 240 8.67 4.77 -2.93
CA LEU A 240 9.33 4.48 -1.66
C LEU A 240 9.80 5.78 -1.02
N GLN A 241 9.43 5.97 0.24
CA GLN A 241 9.77 7.19 0.96
C GLN A 241 11.27 7.22 1.33
N ASN A 242 11.86 8.41 1.29
CA ASN A 242 13.28 8.66 1.55
C ASN A 242 14.24 7.78 0.73
N THR A 243 13.92 7.62 -0.57
CA THR A 243 14.79 7.00 -1.57
C THR A 243 15.08 7.95 -2.74
N VAL A 244 15.95 7.53 -3.66
CA VAL A 244 16.22 8.24 -4.92
C VAL A 244 15.17 7.99 -6.01
N TYR A 245 14.21 7.09 -5.76
CA TYR A 245 13.21 6.69 -6.76
C TYR A 245 12.02 7.62 -6.69
N ALA A 246 11.65 8.17 -7.84
CA ALA A 246 10.56 9.14 -7.96
C ALA A 246 9.19 8.47 -8.01
N ASP A 247 9.14 7.25 -8.56
CA ASP A 247 7.91 6.49 -8.73
C ASP A 247 8.17 4.99 -8.83
N LEU A 248 7.12 4.23 -8.54
CA LEU A 248 6.99 2.82 -8.84
C LEU A 248 6.08 2.67 -10.07
N TYR A 249 6.51 1.85 -11.01
CA TYR A 249 5.80 1.49 -12.23
C TYR A 249 5.77 -0.03 -12.40
N GLU A 250 5.32 -0.46 -13.57
CA GLU A 250 5.29 -1.86 -13.98
C GLU A 250 6.09 -2.05 -15.28
N CYS A 251 6.90 -3.10 -15.29
CA CYS A 251 7.67 -3.57 -16.43
C CYS A 251 7.18 -4.98 -16.80
N SER A 252 7.58 -5.49 -17.96
CA SER A 252 7.26 -6.86 -18.34
C SER A 252 8.44 -7.63 -18.89
N VAL A 253 8.36 -8.95 -18.78
CA VAL A 253 9.27 -9.89 -19.42
C VAL A 253 8.45 -10.87 -20.23
N LYS A 254 8.90 -11.14 -21.46
CA LYS A 254 8.35 -12.17 -22.33
C LYS A 254 9.49 -12.99 -22.92
N PHE A 255 9.37 -14.31 -22.92
CA PHE A 255 10.32 -15.19 -23.59
C PHE A 255 9.67 -16.51 -23.98
N THR A 256 10.36 -17.28 -24.82
CA THR A 256 10.04 -18.66 -25.13
C THR A 256 11.07 -19.56 -24.44
N ARG A 257 10.61 -20.44 -23.55
CA ARG A 257 11.42 -21.54 -23.04
C ARG A 257 11.47 -22.63 -24.11
N ASP A 258 12.66 -22.97 -24.61
CA ASP A 258 12.87 -24.03 -25.61
C ASP A 258 13.64 -25.21 -24.99
N GLY A 259 12.94 -26.30 -24.75
CA GLY A 259 13.41 -27.42 -23.97
C GLY A 259 13.59 -27.06 -22.49
N ASP A 260 14.39 -27.86 -21.78
CA ASP A 260 14.55 -27.68 -20.34
C ASP A 260 15.44 -26.48 -20.02
N ARG A 261 16.38 -26.13 -20.89
CA ARG A 261 17.55 -25.31 -20.55
C ARG A 261 17.53 -23.92 -21.18
N ASP A 262 16.89 -23.76 -22.32
CA ASP A 262 17.06 -22.56 -23.12
C ASP A 262 15.91 -21.56 -22.91
N PHE A 263 16.28 -20.30 -22.73
CA PHE A 263 15.39 -19.15 -22.65
C PHE A 263 15.69 -18.25 -23.85
N ARG A 264 14.75 -18.22 -24.79
CA ARG A 264 14.93 -17.66 -26.14
C ARG A 264 13.98 -16.50 -26.40
N ASN A 265 14.36 -15.63 -27.33
CA ASN A 265 13.54 -14.50 -27.78
C ASN A 265 13.05 -13.62 -26.62
N ALA A 266 13.92 -13.40 -25.64
CA ALA A 266 13.58 -12.63 -24.47
C ALA A 266 13.39 -11.14 -24.83
N VAL A 267 12.25 -10.59 -24.45
CA VAL A 267 11.91 -9.17 -24.57
C VAL A 267 11.59 -8.65 -23.17
N LEU A 268 12.31 -7.62 -22.76
CA LEU A 268 12.00 -6.82 -21.58
C LEU A 268 11.28 -5.56 -22.06
N THR A 269 10.12 -5.26 -21.49
CA THR A 269 9.42 -4.01 -21.75
C THR A 269 9.56 -3.11 -20.55
N ASP A 270 10.09 -1.90 -20.75
CA ASP A 270 10.17 -0.92 -19.69
C ASP A 270 8.80 -0.27 -19.39
N TRP A 271 8.76 0.55 -18.35
CA TRP A 271 7.54 1.26 -17.94
C TRP A 271 7.03 2.28 -18.98
N LYS A 272 7.87 2.68 -19.95
CA LYS A 272 7.49 3.54 -21.08
C LYS A 272 6.89 2.74 -22.23
N ASN A 273 6.68 1.43 -22.05
CA ASN A 273 6.28 0.49 -23.09
C ASN A 273 7.31 0.37 -24.22
N GLN A 274 8.61 0.53 -23.91
CA GLN A 274 9.68 0.30 -24.86
C GLN A 274 10.19 -1.15 -24.75
N ASP A 275 10.09 -1.87 -25.86
CA ASP A 275 10.62 -3.23 -25.99
C ASP A 275 12.15 -3.22 -26.15
N ILE A 276 12.81 -4.08 -25.37
CA ILE A 276 14.26 -4.25 -25.35
C ILE A 276 14.54 -5.74 -25.51
N ALA A 277 15.12 -6.13 -26.64
CA ALA A 277 15.54 -7.51 -26.86
C ALA A 277 16.73 -7.85 -25.96
N SER A 278 16.54 -8.83 -25.09
CA SER A 278 17.63 -9.42 -24.31
C SER A 278 18.25 -10.57 -25.11
N PRO A 279 19.58 -10.77 -25.05
CA PRO A 279 20.22 -11.96 -25.58
C PRO A 279 19.58 -13.22 -24.98
N ASP A 280 19.49 -14.27 -25.82
CA ASP A 280 19.14 -15.60 -25.36
C ASP A 280 20.12 -16.08 -24.28
N CYS A 281 19.62 -16.90 -23.36
CA CYS A 281 20.45 -17.52 -22.34
C CYS A 281 20.05 -18.97 -22.07
N ASP A 282 20.99 -19.74 -21.51
CA ASP A 282 20.79 -21.14 -21.17
C ASP A 282 21.24 -21.47 -19.75
N VAL A 283 20.59 -22.46 -19.15
CA VAL A 283 20.92 -23.01 -17.83
C VAL A 283 21.27 -24.48 -17.96
N GLN A 284 22.57 -24.80 -17.93
CA GLN A 284 23.08 -26.15 -18.19
C GLN A 284 22.70 -27.21 -17.13
N GLY A 285 22.33 -26.78 -15.92
CA GLY A 285 22.01 -27.65 -14.79
C GLY A 285 20.54 -28.05 -14.66
N PRO A 286 20.21 -29.03 -13.79
CA PRO A 286 18.83 -29.29 -13.39
C PRO A 286 18.19 -28.06 -12.71
N THR A 287 19.01 -27.24 -12.05
CA THR A 287 18.66 -25.92 -11.52
C THR A 287 19.76 -24.92 -11.88
N GLY A 288 19.43 -23.64 -11.80
CA GLY A 288 20.37 -22.53 -12.03
C GLY A 288 19.63 -21.29 -12.51
N GLN A 289 20.39 -20.25 -12.87
CA GLN A 289 19.84 -19.00 -13.37
C GLN A 289 20.63 -18.49 -14.56
N CYS A 290 19.98 -17.69 -15.40
CA CYS A 290 20.66 -16.80 -16.34
C CYS A 290 20.06 -15.40 -16.26
N ASN A 291 20.86 -14.39 -16.62
CA ASN A 291 20.43 -13.00 -16.54
C ASN A 291 19.97 -12.51 -17.91
N LEU A 292 18.79 -11.90 -17.93
CA LEU A 292 18.31 -11.07 -19.02
C LEU A 292 18.76 -9.63 -18.78
N VAL A 293 19.32 -9.01 -19.82
CA VAL A 293 19.87 -7.65 -19.76
C VAL A 293 19.02 -6.71 -20.60
N GLY A 294 18.92 -5.44 -20.20
CA GLY A 294 18.20 -4.41 -20.98
C GLY A 294 17.50 -3.37 -20.12
N LEU A 295 17.11 -3.73 -18.89
CA LEU A 295 16.60 -2.79 -17.90
C LEU A 295 17.76 -2.19 -17.06
N PRO A 296 17.51 -1.16 -16.23
CA PRO A 296 18.55 -0.56 -15.38
C PRO A 296 19.27 -1.56 -14.46
N LYS A 297 18.61 -2.68 -14.13
CA LYS A 297 19.17 -3.84 -13.46
C LYS A 297 18.83 -5.10 -14.23
N ASP A 298 19.69 -6.11 -14.09
CA ASP A 298 19.46 -7.43 -14.68
C ASP A 298 18.21 -8.09 -14.07
N LEU A 299 17.55 -8.90 -14.88
CA LEU A 299 16.51 -9.82 -14.43
C LEU A 299 17.06 -11.25 -14.52
N ALA A 300 17.25 -11.93 -13.39
CA ALA A 300 17.59 -13.34 -13.39
C ALA A 300 16.33 -14.19 -13.63
N VAL A 301 16.42 -15.13 -14.57
CA VAL A 301 15.44 -16.19 -14.79
C VAL A 301 16.00 -17.47 -14.17
N ILE A 302 15.25 -18.06 -13.25
CA ILE A 302 15.66 -19.17 -12.40
C ILE A 302 14.93 -20.44 -12.85
N LYS A 303 15.70 -21.40 -13.35
CA LYS A 303 15.21 -22.74 -13.70
C LYS A 303 15.02 -23.56 -12.42
N THR A 304 13.77 -23.95 -12.15
CA THR A 304 13.42 -24.78 -10.98
C THR A 304 13.22 -26.27 -11.31
N GLY A 305 13.08 -26.61 -12.59
CA GLY A 305 12.80 -27.97 -13.04
C GLY A 305 12.81 -28.10 -14.57
N ASP A 306 12.14 -29.12 -15.08
CA ASP A 306 12.01 -29.42 -16.51
C ASP A 306 10.93 -28.54 -17.18
N LEU A 307 10.77 -28.64 -18.50
CA LEU A 307 9.75 -27.92 -19.25
C LEU A 307 8.34 -28.10 -18.61
N GLY A 308 7.60 -27.00 -18.45
CA GLY A 308 6.31 -27.00 -17.75
C GLY A 308 6.41 -26.84 -16.22
N SER A 309 7.61 -26.85 -15.63
CA SER A 309 7.81 -26.48 -14.23
C SER A 309 7.63 -24.98 -14.01
N VAL A 310 7.49 -24.61 -12.73
CA VAL A 310 7.61 -23.23 -12.25
C VAL A 310 8.92 -22.60 -12.74
N ILE A 311 8.89 -21.31 -13.03
CA ILE A 311 10.08 -20.51 -13.34
C ILE A 311 10.15 -19.41 -12.31
N GLY A 312 11.30 -19.28 -11.64
CA GLY A 312 11.57 -18.20 -10.70
C GLY A 312 12.18 -16.98 -11.40
N PHE A 313 12.09 -15.84 -10.76
CA PHE A 313 12.59 -14.57 -11.23
C PHE A 313 13.19 -13.78 -10.07
N GLU A 314 14.24 -13.02 -10.35
CA GLU A 314 14.85 -12.09 -9.39
C GLU A 314 15.32 -10.84 -10.14
N TYR A 315 14.72 -9.69 -9.83
CA TYR A 315 15.16 -8.41 -10.36
C TYR A 315 16.26 -7.82 -9.48
N ALA A 316 17.31 -7.26 -10.08
CA ALA A 316 18.54 -6.83 -9.39
C ALA A 316 19.19 -7.95 -8.55
N PRO A 317 19.58 -9.07 -9.18
CA PRO A 317 19.96 -10.27 -8.47
C PRO A 317 21.20 -10.10 -7.59
N GLY A 318 21.18 -10.72 -6.41
CA GLY A 318 22.25 -10.63 -5.41
C GLY A 318 22.28 -9.32 -4.61
N GLU A 319 21.36 -8.39 -4.84
CA GLU A 319 21.26 -7.11 -4.12
C GLU A 319 20.20 -7.15 -3.00
N GLN A 320 19.89 -8.35 -2.47
CA GLN A 320 18.94 -8.53 -1.37
C GLN A 320 19.33 -7.66 -0.16
N ASN A 321 18.38 -6.86 0.32
CA ASN A 321 18.56 -5.88 1.41
C ASN A 321 19.57 -4.76 1.11
N GLN A 322 20.08 -4.65 -0.12
CA GLN A 322 21.04 -3.62 -0.54
C GLN A 322 20.43 -2.67 -1.57
N ASN A 323 19.54 -3.18 -2.42
CA ASN A 323 18.85 -2.37 -3.41
C ASN A 323 17.34 -2.56 -3.29
N VAL A 324 16.61 -1.46 -3.29
CA VAL A 324 15.16 -1.49 -3.29
C VAL A 324 14.58 -2.00 -4.61
N ASN A 325 15.35 -2.05 -5.70
CA ASN A 325 14.97 -2.79 -6.91
C ASN A 325 14.95 -4.30 -6.67
N PHE A 326 15.59 -4.83 -5.63
CA PHE A 326 15.54 -6.25 -5.36
C PHE A 326 14.12 -6.70 -5.01
N PHE A 327 13.63 -7.67 -5.76
CA PHE A 327 12.51 -8.53 -5.40
C PHE A 327 12.55 -9.79 -6.27
N SER A 328 11.94 -10.86 -5.77
CA SER A 328 11.91 -12.15 -6.44
C SER A 328 10.49 -12.70 -6.45
N TRP A 329 10.19 -13.51 -7.47
CA TRP A 329 8.88 -14.09 -7.67
C TRP A 329 8.94 -15.34 -8.54
N ASP A 330 7.79 -15.97 -8.78
CA ASP A 330 7.70 -17.09 -9.71
C ASP A 330 6.41 -17.08 -10.54
N THR A 331 6.35 -17.98 -11.51
CA THR A 331 5.18 -18.11 -12.41
C THR A 331 3.89 -18.54 -11.71
N ASN A 332 3.96 -19.00 -10.46
CA ASN A 332 2.80 -19.41 -9.67
C ASN A 332 2.42 -18.36 -8.62
N THR A 333 3.14 -17.25 -8.52
CA THR A 333 2.81 -16.22 -7.55
C THR A 333 1.48 -15.58 -7.97
N GLU A 334 0.56 -15.47 -7.03
CA GLU A 334 -0.81 -14.98 -7.24
C GLU A 334 -1.03 -13.63 -6.53
N GLY A 335 -2.10 -12.94 -6.89
CA GLY A 335 -2.56 -11.73 -6.21
C GLY A 335 -3.78 -11.13 -6.91
N ALA A 336 -4.38 -10.09 -6.31
CA ALA A 336 -5.67 -9.56 -6.74
C ALA A 336 -5.62 -8.54 -7.89
N GLY A 337 -4.42 -8.15 -8.36
CA GLY A 337 -4.30 -7.32 -9.55
C GLY A 337 -4.05 -8.17 -10.80
N LYS A 338 -4.13 -7.54 -11.99
CA LYS A 338 -4.08 -8.30 -13.27
C LYS A 338 -2.70 -8.33 -13.88
N GLY A 339 -2.12 -9.51 -14.01
CA GLY A 339 -1.04 -9.74 -14.95
C GLY A 339 -1.55 -10.28 -16.29
N PRO A 340 -0.63 -10.56 -17.24
CA PRO A 340 -0.95 -11.18 -18.53
C PRO A 340 -1.65 -12.54 -18.39
N GLY A 341 -1.52 -13.22 -17.24
CA GLY A 341 -2.19 -14.49 -16.92
C GLY A 341 -3.59 -14.36 -16.33
N THR A 342 -4.02 -13.15 -15.95
CA THR A 342 -5.26 -12.91 -15.20
C THR A 342 -6.45 -12.63 -16.12
N ASN A 343 -7.56 -13.35 -15.93
CA ASN A 343 -8.85 -13.01 -16.55
C ASN A 343 -9.63 -12.05 -15.65
N ASP A 344 -10.49 -11.21 -16.25
CA ASP A 344 -11.35 -10.26 -15.56
C ASP A 344 -12.10 -10.87 -14.35
N GLY A 345 -11.64 -10.56 -13.13
CA GLY A 345 -12.37 -10.79 -11.88
C GLY A 345 -12.04 -12.05 -11.06
N ASN A 346 -10.93 -12.76 -11.33
CA ASN A 346 -10.47 -13.88 -10.47
C ASN A 346 -9.00 -13.70 -10.07
N SER A 347 -8.64 -14.02 -8.82
CA SER A 347 -7.25 -14.24 -8.43
C SER A 347 -6.65 -15.33 -9.32
N ALA A 348 -5.56 -15.01 -10.00
CA ALA A 348 -4.88 -15.90 -10.92
C ALA A 348 -3.39 -15.54 -10.98
N PRO A 349 -2.52 -16.45 -11.43
CA PRO A 349 -1.11 -16.14 -11.63
C PRO A 349 -0.94 -14.93 -12.55
N TYR A 350 -0.18 -13.93 -12.12
CA TYR A 350 0.06 -12.74 -12.95
C TYR A 350 1.07 -13.04 -14.06
N CYS A 351 1.75 -14.18 -14.03
CA CYS A 351 2.44 -14.70 -15.20
C CYS A 351 1.48 -15.48 -16.10
N LYS A 352 1.46 -15.13 -17.38
CA LYS A 352 0.88 -15.98 -18.43
C LYS A 352 1.89 -17.03 -18.83
N VAL A 353 1.59 -18.28 -18.49
CA VAL A 353 2.37 -19.44 -18.92
C VAL A 353 1.59 -20.19 -19.97
N GLY A 354 2.10 -20.21 -21.20
CA GLY A 354 1.52 -20.96 -22.31
C GLY A 354 1.54 -22.46 -22.04
N SER A 355 0.63 -23.19 -22.69
CA SER A 355 0.70 -24.65 -22.74
C SER A 355 1.98 -25.07 -23.45
N VAL A 356 2.58 -26.18 -23.00
CA VAL A 356 3.74 -26.77 -23.67
C VAL A 356 3.34 -27.21 -25.08
N SER A 357 4.03 -26.68 -26.08
CA SER A 357 3.85 -27.01 -27.50
C SER A 357 5.14 -27.57 -28.06
N GLY A 358 5.21 -28.90 -28.19
CA GLY A 358 6.44 -29.59 -28.57
C GLY A 358 7.51 -29.42 -27.48
N THR A 359 8.62 -28.77 -27.82
CA THR A 359 9.69 -28.42 -26.86
C THR A 359 9.54 -27.02 -26.30
N THR A 360 8.53 -26.25 -26.72
CA THR A 360 8.45 -24.82 -26.40
C THR A 360 7.36 -24.49 -25.40
N GLN A 361 7.58 -23.44 -24.62
CA GLN A 361 6.60 -22.84 -23.72
C GLN A 361 6.82 -21.33 -23.65
N ASP A 362 5.80 -20.56 -24.04
CA ASP A 362 5.84 -19.11 -23.94
C ASP A 362 5.50 -18.64 -22.52
N VAL A 363 6.21 -17.63 -22.04
CA VAL A 363 6.01 -17.04 -20.73
C VAL A 363 6.00 -15.53 -20.85
N GLU A 364 5.04 -14.89 -20.18
CA GLU A 364 4.92 -13.45 -20.06
C GLU A 364 4.59 -13.12 -18.60
N CYS A 365 5.33 -12.20 -17.97
CA CYS A 365 5.08 -11.77 -16.60
C CYS A 365 5.19 -10.24 -16.52
N TYR A 366 4.35 -9.63 -15.68
CA TYR A 366 4.50 -8.23 -15.27
C TYR A 366 5.15 -8.19 -13.89
N PHE A 367 5.92 -7.14 -13.62
CA PHE A 367 6.64 -6.97 -12.36
C PHE A 367 6.90 -5.50 -12.04
N PRO A 368 7.04 -5.13 -10.76
CA PRO A 368 7.32 -3.76 -10.36
C PRO A 368 8.69 -3.30 -10.85
N CYS A 369 8.80 -2.05 -11.31
CA CYS A 369 10.09 -1.42 -11.61
C CYS A 369 10.04 0.05 -11.22
N PHE A 370 11.20 0.71 -11.12
CA PHE A 370 11.27 2.09 -10.64
C PHE A 370 11.85 3.03 -11.70
N GLU A 371 11.45 4.29 -11.61
CA GLU A 371 12.16 5.40 -12.22
C GLU A 371 12.97 6.14 -11.15
N ASN A 372 14.26 6.29 -11.39
CA ASN A 372 15.13 7.14 -10.59
C ASN A 372 14.74 8.61 -10.78
N ALA A 373 15.07 9.47 -9.82
CA ALA A 373 14.84 10.91 -9.93
C ALA A 373 15.54 11.59 -11.14
N ASP A 374 16.49 10.91 -11.81
CA ASP A 374 17.13 11.35 -13.05
C ASP A 374 16.45 10.80 -14.33
N GLY A 375 15.33 10.09 -14.20
CA GLY A 375 14.52 9.59 -15.29
C GLY A 375 15.00 8.26 -15.91
N GLN A 376 15.91 7.56 -15.22
CA GLN A 376 16.42 6.23 -15.61
C GLN A 376 15.66 5.07 -14.97
#